data_AF-A0A1W9YR88-F1
#
_entry.id   AF-A0A1W9YR88-F1
#
_cell.length_a   1.000
_cell.length_b   1.000
_cell.length_c   1.000
_cell.angle_alpha   90.00
_cell.angle_beta   90.00
_cell.angle_gamma   90.00
#
_symmetry.space_group_name_H-M   'P 1'
#
loop_
_entity.id
_entity.type
_entity.pdbx_description
1 polymer ?
#
loop_
_entity_poly.entity_id
_entity_poly.type
_entity_poly.pdbx_seq_one_letter_code
_entity_poly.pdbx_strand_id
1 'polypeptide(L)'
;MGAQRATAQQTADLPGGFGVAVVREDGKWRCSALRRAALNSLAAAETELRELRSAGAVFGLLDVDEEFLIILRPAPAGTRLLLSDATAALDYDIAAEVLDKLDADIDDEDLEDTDPFEEGDLGLLSDIGLPEGVLGVIIADDESEIEEQITAIAERLGFDSELSAVLDKLGR
;
A
#
# COMPACT_ATOMS: atom_id res chain seq x y z
N MET A 1 7.37 20.39 30.03
CA MET A 1 6.94 18.97 29.94
C MET A 1 5.62 18.91 29.16
N GLY A 2 5.67 19.01 27.83
CA GLY A 2 4.46 19.09 26.99
C GLY A 2 4.62 18.43 25.61
N ALA A 3 5.83 18.40 25.05
CA ALA A 3 6.09 17.76 23.76
C ALA A 3 5.98 16.22 23.80
N GLN A 4 6.29 15.59 24.94
CA GLN A 4 6.38 14.13 25.05
C GLN A 4 5.04 13.40 25.25
N ARG A 5 3.96 14.13 25.57
CA ARG A 5 2.60 13.57 25.65
C ARG A 5 1.89 13.59 24.29
N ALA A 6 2.14 14.61 23.47
CA ALA A 6 1.55 14.71 22.14
C ALA A 6 2.05 13.59 21.20
N THR A 7 3.36 13.31 21.21
CA THR A 7 3.94 12.27 20.34
C THR A 7 3.53 10.85 20.71
N ALA A 8 3.24 10.56 21.98
CA ALA A 8 2.82 9.22 22.41
C ALA A 8 1.32 8.97 22.17
N GLN A 9 0.50 10.03 22.20
CA GLN A 9 -0.91 9.96 21.86
C GLN A 9 -1.10 9.79 20.33
N GLN A 10 -0.29 10.48 19.52
CA GLN A 10 -0.33 10.36 18.06
C GLN A 10 0.07 8.97 17.54
N THR A 11 0.87 8.18 18.26
CA THR A 11 1.17 6.79 17.88
C THR A 11 0.07 5.80 18.27
N ALA A 12 -0.85 6.20 19.15
CA ALA A 12 -1.92 5.35 19.66
C ALA A 12 -3.17 5.34 18.75
N ASP A 13 -3.31 6.34 17.88
CA ASP A 13 -4.37 6.46 16.87
C ASP A 13 -3.89 6.11 15.44
N LEU A 14 -2.68 5.55 15.28
CA LEU A 14 -2.21 5.11 13.96
C LEU A 14 -2.69 3.68 13.68
N PRO A 15 -3.23 3.42 12.48
CA PRO A 15 -3.65 2.09 12.07
C PRO A 15 -2.49 1.10 12.19
N GLY A 16 -2.83 -0.12 12.59
CA GLY A 16 -2.04 -1.34 12.54
C GLY A 16 -1.59 -1.71 11.13
N GLY A 17 -1.20 -2.97 10.92
CA GLY A 17 -0.58 -3.40 9.66
C GLY A 17 0.89 -2.96 9.51
N PHE A 18 1.35 -2.78 8.27
CA PHE A 18 2.72 -2.42 7.92
C PHE A 18 2.85 -1.83 6.51
N GLY A 19 3.92 -1.07 6.28
CA GLY A 19 4.25 -0.58 4.95
C GLY A 19 5.64 -1.04 4.52
N VAL A 20 5.78 -1.48 3.27
CA VAL A 20 7.06 -1.87 2.68
C VAL A 20 7.29 -1.08 1.40
N ALA A 21 8.44 -0.41 1.33
CA ALA A 21 8.97 0.11 0.08
C ALA A 21 9.74 -0.98 -0.65
N VAL A 22 9.43 -1.19 -1.91
CA VAL A 22 10.08 -2.15 -2.81
C VAL A 22 10.83 -1.39 -3.90
N VAL A 23 12.11 -1.69 -4.05
CA VAL A 23 12.99 -1.09 -5.06
C VAL A 23 13.58 -2.18 -5.94
N ARG A 24 13.49 -2.00 -7.26
CA ARG A 24 14.20 -2.80 -8.26
C ARG A 24 15.23 -1.95 -8.98
N GLU A 25 16.51 -2.19 -8.73
CA GLU A 25 17.62 -1.44 -9.32
C GLU A 25 18.74 -2.41 -9.71
N ASP A 26 19.32 -2.22 -10.90
CA ASP A 26 20.36 -3.11 -11.45
C ASP A 26 20.00 -4.61 -11.41
N GLY A 27 18.72 -4.93 -11.64
CA GLY A 27 18.21 -6.30 -11.64
C GLY A 27 18.09 -6.93 -10.24
N LYS A 28 18.28 -6.16 -9.16
CA LYS A 28 18.17 -6.63 -7.79
C LYS A 28 16.98 -6.00 -7.08
N TRP A 29 16.33 -6.79 -6.24
CA TRP A 29 15.27 -6.35 -5.35
C TRP A 29 15.84 -5.89 -4.02
N ARG A 30 15.19 -4.90 -3.42
CA ARG A 30 15.41 -4.46 -2.04
C ARG A 30 14.08 -4.05 -1.44
N CYS A 31 13.84 -4.48 -0.22
CA CYS A 31 12.67 -4.09 0.57
C CYS A 31 13.13 -3.32 1.81
N SER A 32 12.36 -2.33 2.23
CA SER A 32 12.55 -1.62 3.49
C SER A 32 11.22 -1.22 4.09
N ALA A 33 11.08 -1.34 5.41
CA ALA A 33 9.89 -0.86 6.10
C ALA A 33 9.72 0.66 5.91
N LEU A 34 8.49 1.08 5.64
CA LEU A 34 8.06 2.47 5.67
C LEU A 34 7.78 2.91 7.11
N ARG A 35 7.76 4.21 7.34
CA ARG A 35 7.35 4.77 8.64
C ARG A 35 5.86 4.53 8.84
N ARG A 36 5.42 4.36 10.10
CA ARG A 36 3.98 4.19 10.42
C ARG A 36 3.08 5.31 9.90
N ALA A 37 3.61 6.52 9.71
CA ALA A 37 2.88 7.62 9.11
C ALA A 37 2.38 7.32 7.68
N ALA A 38 3.04 6.41 6.95
CA ALA A 38 2.62 5.96 5.64
C ALA A 38 1.28 5.20 5.65
N LEU A 39 0.87 4.67 6.81
CA LEU A 39 -0.39 3.92 6.96
C LEU A 39 -1.60 4.83 7.20
N ASN A 40 -1.37 6.11 7.49
CA ASN A 40 -2.43 7.07 7.79
C ASN A 40 -2.39 8.32 6.87
N SER A 41 -1.44 8.38 5.93
CA SER A 41 -1.32 9.49 5.01
C SER A 41 -0.64 9.05 3.73
N LEU A 42 -1.39 9.15 2.63
CA LEU A 42 -0.90 8.87 1.29
C LEU A 42 0.27 9.80 0.94
N ALA A 43 0.17 11.08 1.30
CA ALA A 43 1.24 12.05 1.07
C ALA A 43 2.55 11.67 1.81
N ALA A 44 2.47 11.11 3.02
CA ALA A 44 3.64 10.63 3.74
C ALA A 44 4.27 9.42 3.04
N ALA A 45 3.45 8.45 2.63
CA ALA A 45 3.90 7.26 1.90
C ALA A 45 4.58 7.64 0.57
N GLU A 46 3.94 8.52 -0.22
CA GLU A 46 4.51 9.02 -1.47
C GLU A 46 5.85 9.75 -1.26
N THR A 47 5.93 10.60 -0.23
CA THR A 47 7.13 11.36 0.08
C THR A 47 8.28 10.42 0.41
N GLU A 48 8.03 9.44 1.27
CA GLU A 48 9.05 8.47 1.67
C GLU A 48 9.56 7.64 0.49
N LEU A 49 8.68 7.17 -0.40
CA LEU A 49 9.09 6.45 -1.62
C LEU A 49 9.91 7.33 -2.57
N ARG A 50 9.53 8.60 -2.76
CA ARG A 50 10.30 9.54 -3.60
C ARG A 50 11.68 9.84 -3.01
N GLU A 51 11.82 9.84 -1.68
CA GLU A 51 13.08 10.07 -0.97
C GLU A 51 14.11 8.94 -1.17
N LEU A 52 13.70 7.75 -1.61
CA LEU A 52 14.62 6.65 -1.90
C LEU A 52 15.56 6.95 -3.08
N ARG A 53 15.18 7.87 -3.98
CA ARG A 53 16.00 8.35 -5.12
C ARG A 53 16.63 7.23 -5.96
N SER A 54 15.94 6.10 -6.10
CA SER A 54 16.37 4.99 -6.95
C SER A 54 16.33 5.39 -8.43
N ALA A 55 17.27 4.87 -9.22
CA ALA A 55 17.22 4.98 -10.68
C ALA A 55 16.31 3.93 -11.33
N GLY A 56 15.87 2.93 -10.56
CA GLY A 56 15.00 1.86 -11.02
C GLY A 56 13.54 1.99 -10.56
N ALA A 57 12.80 0.88 -10.59
CA ALA A 57 11.39 0.88 -10.17
C ALA A 57 11.29 1.02 -8.64
N VAL A 58 10.32 1.81 -8.19
CA VAL A 58 10.00 2.01 -6.77
C VAL A 58 8.49 1.96 -6.61
N PHE A 59 7.99 1.15 -5.67
CA PHE A 59 6.59 1.13 -5.27
C PHE A 59 6.47 0.79 -3.79
N GLY A 60 5.33 1.10 -3.19
CA GLY A 60 4.98 0.71 -1.83
C GLY A 60 3.86 -0.32 -1.83
N LEU A 61 3.90 -1.20 -0.83
CA LEU A 61 2.82 -2.11 -0.45
C LEU A 61 2.46 -1.77 0.99
N LEU A 62 1.21 -1.35 1.21
CA LEU A 62 0.71 -0.96 2.53
C LEU A 62 -0.41 -1.92 2.92
N ASP A 63 -0.17 -2.69 3.98
CA ASP A 63 -1.21 -3.35 4.77
C ASP A 63 -1.69 -2.32 5.82
N VAL A 64 -2.95 -1.89 5.73
CA VAL A 64 -3.56 -0.96 6.67
C VAL A 64 -4.54 -1.72 7.54
N ASP A 65 -4.22 -1.78 8.83
CA ASP A 65 -5.04 -2.45 9.86
C ASP A 65 -5.41 -3.92 9.56
N GLU A 66 -4.67 -4.60 8.68
CA GLU A 66 -4.98 -5.98 8.24
C GLU A 66 -6.33 -6.07 7.51
N GLU A 67 -6.90 -4.94 7.08
CA GLU A 67 -8.22 -4.85 6.43
C GLU A 67 -8.13 -4.61 4.92
N PHE A 68 -7.17 -3.80 4.46
CA PHE A 68 -7.01 -3.51 3.04
C PHE A 68 -5.56 -3.23 2.62
N LEU A 69 -5.31 -3.39 1.32
CA LEU A 69 -4.04 -3.17 0.65
C LEU A 69 -4.08 -1.89 -0.18
N ILE A 70 -3.07 -1.02 0.01
CA ILE A 70 -2.75 0.04 -0.95
C ILE A 70 -1.44 -0.30 -1.66
N ILE A 71 -1.46 -0.26 -3.00
CA ILE A 71 -0.25 -0.26 -3.81
C ILE A 71 -0.07 1.13 -4.40
N LEU A 72 1.08 1.75 -4.15
CA LEU A 72 1.40 3.07 -4.67
C LEU A 72 2.73 3.08 -5.40
N ARG A 73 2.75 3.69 -6.59
CA ARG A 73 3.92 3.74 -7.45
C ARG A 73 4.16 5.16 -7.97
N PRO A 74 5.06 5.93 -7.36
CA PRO A 74 5.40 7.26 -7.84
C PRO A 74 5.93 7.23 -9.28
N ALA A 75 5.37 8.07 -10.16
CA ALA A 75 5.85 8.25 -11.53
C ALA A 75 5.92 9.75 -11.89
N PRO A 76 6.66 10.13 -12.96
CA PRO A 76 6.78 11.54 -13.36
C PRO A 76 5.46 12.24 -13.68
N ALA A 77 4.46 11.48 -14.15
CA ALA A 77 3.14 12.00 -14.50
C ALA A 77 2.16 12.06 -13.31
N GLY A 78 2.58 11.60 -12.13
CA GLY A 78 1.72 11.38 -10.98
C GLY A 78 1.96 9.99 -10.38
N THR A 79 1.45 9.77 -9.17
CA THR A 79 1.51 8.46 -8.53
C THR A 79 0.42 7.58 -9.10
N ARG A 80 0.77 6.35 -9.52
CA ARG A 80 -0.20 5.31 -9.87
C ARG A 80 -0.61 4.60 -8.58
N LEU A 81 -1.90 4.34 -8.40
CA LEU A 81 -2.47 3.84 -7.16
C LEU A 81 -3.41 2.67 -7.45
N LEU A 82 -3.48 1.74 -6.51
CA LEU A 82 -4.51 0.72 -6.42
C LEU A 82 -4.91 0.62 -4.94
N LEU A 83 -6.22 0.64 -4.69
CA LEU A 83 -6.85 0.37 -3.41
C LEU A 83 -7.62 -0.94 -3.54
N SER A 84 -7.36 -1.92 -2.68
CA SER A 84 -8.04 -3.23 -2.76
C SER A 84 -9.50 -3.20 -2.32
N ASP A 85 -9.86 -2.23 -1.48
CA ASP A 85 -11.21 -2.06 -0.94
C ASP A 85 -11.56 -0.57 -0.85
N ALA A 86 -12.43 -0.11 -1.75
CA ALA A 86 -12.92 1.26 -1.76
C ALA A 86 -13.84 1.57 -0.57
N THR A 87 -14.52 0.58 0.00
CA THR A 87 -15.43 0.77 1.13
C THR A 87 -14.70 1.19 2.40
N ALA A 88 -13.40 0.86 2.50
CA ALA A 88 -12.52 1.31 3.57
C ALA A 88 -12.42 2.84 3.71
N ALA A 89 -12.79 3.61 2.67
CA ALA A 89 -12.83 5.08 2.75
C ALA A 89 -13.84 5.60 3.78
N LEU A 90 -14.84 4.81 4.17
CA LEU A 90 -15.80 5.17 5.21
C LEU A 90 -15.16 5.28 6.60
N ASP A 91 -14.12 4.48 6.86
CA ASP A 91 -13.49 4.35 8.18
C ASP A 91 -12.04 4.88 8.20
N TYR A 92 -11.36 4.95 7.05
CA TYR A 92 -9.94 5.27 6.96
C TYR A 92 -9.65 6.48 6.07
N ASP A 93 -9.13 7.54 6.68
CA ASP A 93 -8.70 8.76 5.98
C ASP A 93 -7.75 8.48 4.80
N ILE A 94 -6.85 7.50 4.93
CA ILE A 94 -5.91 7.16 3.84
C ILE A 94 -6.60 6.53 2.63
N ALA A 95 -7.67 5.76 2.84
CA ALA A 95 -8.43 5.17 1.74
C ALA A 95 -9.23 6.27 1.01
N ALA A 96 -9.85 7.19 1.75
CA ALA A 96 -10.47 8.38 1.18
C ALA A 96 -9.46 9.25 0.40
N GLU A 97 -8.26 9.48 0.94
CA GLU A 97 -7.18 10.19 0.24
C GLU A 97 -6.78 9.49 -1.07
N VAL A 98 -6.85 8.15 -1.14
CA VAL A 98 -6.57 7.39 -2.37
C VAL A 98 -7.68 7.56 -3.40
N LEU A 99 -8.96 7.45 -3.00
CA LEU A 99 -10.10 7.67 -3.90
C LEU A 99 -10.11 9.09 -4.47
N ASP A 100 -9.89 10.11 -3.63
CA ASP A 100 -9.73 11.50 -4.04
C ASP A 100 -8.60 11.66 -5.06
N LYS A 101 -7.49 10.96 -4.86
CA LYS A 101 -6.33 11.02 -5.75
C LYS A 101 -6.56 10.34 -7.08
N LEU A 102 -7.40 9.31 -7.09
CA LEU A 102 -7.86 8.60 -8.29
C LEU A 102 -8.93 9.37 -9.07
N ASP A 103 -9.46 10.47 -8.51
CA ASP A 103 -10.61 11.22 -9.06
C ASP A 103 -11.84 10.30 -9.21
N ALA A 104 -12.03 9.41 -8.22
CA ALA A 104 -13.14 8.47 -8.18
C ALA A 104 -14.46 9.22 -7.88
N ASP A 105 -15.46 9.03 -8.73
CA ASP A 105 -16.80 9.61 -8.60
C ASP A 105 -17.68 8.62 -7.80
N ILE A 106 -17.39 8.50 -6.51
CA ILE A 106 -18.06 7.58 -5.58
C ILE A 106 -18.47 8.37 -4.34
N ASP A 107 -19.76 8.39 -4.04
CA ASP A 107 -20.28 9.03 -2.83
C ASP A 107 -20.25 8.04 -1.64
N ASP A 108 -20.08 8.56 -0.42
CA ASP A 108 -20.09 7.73 0.81
C ASP A 108 -21.36 6.85 0.90
N GLU A 109 -22.52 7.37 0.48
CA GLU A 109 -23.79 6.63 0.48
C GLU A 109 -23.76 5.40 -0.45
N ASP A 110 -22.96 5.42 -1.52
CA ASP A 110 -22.80 4.28 -2.42
C ASP A 110 -21.90 3.20 -1.81
N LEU A 111 -21.02 3.55 -0.87
CA LEU A 111 -20.11 2.62 -0.20
C LEU A 111 -20.79 1.86 0.96
N GLU A 112 -21.73 2.49 1.69
CA GLU A 112 -22.33 1.93 2.92
C GLU A 112 -23.02 0.56 2.72
N ASP A 113 -23.62 0.32 1.55
CA ASP A 113 -24.40 -0.89 1.23
C ASP A 113 -23.77 -1.75 0.12
N THR A 114 -22.47 -1.57 -0.16
CA THR A 114 -21.74 -2.24 -1.24
C THR A 114 -20.70 -3.21 -0.68
N ASP A 115 -20.56 -4.39 -1.32
CA ASP A 115 -19.49 -5.33 -0.99
C ASP A 115 -18.11 -4.73 -1.36
N PRO A 116 -17.03 -5.03 -0.62
CA PRO A 116 -15.67 -4.59 -0.96
C PRO A 116 -15.30 -4.78 -2.43
N PHE A 117 -14.69 -3.75 -3.03
CA PHE A 117 -14.21 -3.78 -4.41
C PHE A 117 -12.95 -2.95 -4.60
N GLU A 118 -12.12 -3.34 -5.55
CA GLU A 118 -10.88 -2.63 -5.85
C GLU A 118 -11.11 -1.38 -6.73
N GLU A 119 -10.29 -0.36 -6.53
CA GLU A 119 -10.32 0.88 -7.32
C GLU A 119 -8.91 1.34 -7.70
N GLY A 120 -8.77 1.88 -8.92
CA GLY A 120 -7.49 2.35 -9.47
C GLY A 120 -6.85 1.41 -10.51
N ASP A 121 -5.52 1.33 -10.49
CA ASP A 121 -4.72 0.85 -11.60
C ASP A 121 -4.17 -0.57 -11.36
N LEU A 122 -4.93 -1.60 -11.72
CA LEU A 122 -4.46 -2.99 -11.67
C LEU A 122 -3.23 -3.26 -12.56
N GLY A 123 -2.94 -2.39 -13.54
CA GLY A 123 -1.77 -2.46 -14.40
C GLY A 123 -0.52 -1.84 -13.79
N LEU A 124 -0.54 -1.36 -12.54
CA LEU A 124 0.54 -0.54 -11.98
C LEU A 124 1.89 -1.24 -11.82
N LEU A 125 1.90 -2.57 -11.83
CA LEU A 125 3.10 -3.41 -11.74
C LEU A 125 3.39 -4.23 -13.03
N SER A 126 2.62 -4.00 -14.09
CA SER A 126 2.72 -4.80 -15.33
C SER A 126 4.06 -4.67 -16.06
N ASP A 127 4.65 -3.48 -16.10
CA ASP A 127 5.95 -3.25 -16.75
C ASP A 127 7.14 -3.89 -16.02
N ILE A 128 6.97 -4.29 -14.75
CA ILE A 128 8.00 -5.00 -13.98
C ILE A 128 7.75 -6.51 -13.84
N GLY A 129 6.68 -7.02 -14.44
CA GLY A 129 6.45 -8.45 -14.60
C GLY A 129 5.23 -9.02 -13.88
N LEU A 130 4.35 -8.18 -13.30
CA LEU A 130 3.08 -8.63 -12.72
C LEU A 130 1.89 -8.17 -13.58
N PRO A 131 1.33 -9.05 -14.43
CA PRO A 131 0.23 -8.69 -15.30
C PRO A 131 -1.02 -8.26 -14.52
N GLU A 132 -1.78 -7.32 -15.08
CA GLU A 132 -3.05 -6.80 -14.54
C GLU A 132 -4.00 -7.90 -14.06
N GLY A 133 -4.32 -8.86 -14.92
CA GLY A 133 -5.23 -9.96 -14.56
C GLY A 133 -4.68 -10.90 -13.49
N VAL A 134 -3.36 -10.94 -13.25
CA VAL A 134 -2.79 -11.71 -12.14
C VAL A 134 -2.92 -10.93 -10.84
N LEU A 135 -2.68 -9.61 -10.87
CA LEU A 135 -2.90 -8.77 -9.70
C LEU A 135 -4.37 -8.76 -9.31
N GLY A 136 -5.29 -8.60 -10.27
CA GLY A 136 -6.74 -8.64 -9.99
C GLY A 136 -7.20 -9.93 -9.33
N VAL A 137 -6.65 -11.09 -9.71
CA VAL A 137 -6.95 -12.38 -9.05
C VAL A 137 -6.44 -12.42 -7.61
N ILE A 138 -5.29 -11.80 -7.31
CA ILE A 138 -4.76 -11.74 -5.94
C ILE A 138 -5.61 -10.82 -5.08
N ILE A 139 -6.04 -9.68 -5.61
CA ILE A 139 -6.84 -8.69 -4.88
C ILE A 139 -8.25 -9.18 -4.61
N ALA A 140 -8.85 -9.87 -5.59
CA ALA A 140 -10.20 -10.42 -5.47
C ALA A 140 -10.30 -11.67 -4.57
N ASP A 141 -9.21 -12.09 -3.93
CA ASP A 141 -9.20 -13.20 -2.98
C ASP A 141 -9.52 -12.68 -1.57
N ASP A 142 -10.82 -12.55 -1.29
CA ASP A 142 -11.36 -12.08 0.00
C ASP A 142 -11.20 -13.07 1.15
N GLU A 143 -10.87 -14.33 0.84
CA GLU A 143 -10.58 -15.35 1.86
C GLU A 143 -9.16 -15.25 2.42
N SER A 144 -8.26 -14.56 1.72
CA SER A 144 -6.85 -14.38 2.11
C SER A 144 -6.63 -13.16 3.00
N GLU A 145 -5.74 -13.29 3.98
CA GLU A 145 -5.27 -12.15 4.76
C GLU A 145 -4.46 -11.19 3.87
N ILE A 146 -4.44 -9.88 4.19
CA ILE A 146 -3.74 -8.87 3.39
C ILE A 146 -2.24 -9.17 3.26
N GLU A 147 -1.62 -9.68 4.32
CA GLU A 147 -0.22 -10.13 4.29
C GLU A 147 0.01 -11.27 3.28
N GLU A 148 -0.95 -12.19 3.13
CA GLU A 148 -0.88 -13.28 2.15
C GLU A 148 -0.98 -12.74 0.72
N GLN A 149 -1.86 -11.76 0.47
CA GLN A 149 -1.96 -11.09 -0.82
C GLN A 149 -0.65 -10.37 -1.19
N ILE A 150 -0.06 -9.65 -0.23
CA ILE A 150 1.25 -8.99 -0.38
C ILE A 150 2.36 -10.02 -0.66
N THR A 151 2.34 -11.15 0.04
CA THR A 151 3.30 -12.25 -0.16
C THR A 151 3.13 -12.85 -1.55
N ALA A 152 1.91 -13.08 -2.00
CA ALA A 152 1.64 -13.57 -3.35
C ALA A 152 2.21 -12.60 -4.40
N ILE A 153 1.98 -11.28 -4.28
CA ILE A 153 2.58 -10.26 -5.15
C ILE A 153 4.12 -10.40 -5.19
N ALA A 154 4.75 -10.57 -4.02
CA ALA A 154 6.19 -10.72 -3.91
C ALA A 154 6.74 -11.97 -4.57
N GLU A 155 6.06 -13.12 -4.42
CA GLU A 155 6.43 -14.37 -5.08
C GLU A 155 6.36 -14.26 -6.62
N ARG A 156 5.30 -13.65 -7.16
CA ARG A 156 5.14 -13.51 -8.62
C ARG A 156 6.24 -12.61 -9.22
N LEU A 157 6.68 -11.59 -8.48
CA LEU A 157 7.73 -10.66 -8.91
C LEU A 157 9.15 -11.12 -8.53
N GLY A 158 9.27 -12.12 -7.65
CA GLY A 158 10.52 -12.73 -7.22
C GLY A 158 11.31 -11.91 -6.20
N PHE A 159 10.62 -11.26 -5.25
CA PHE A 159 11.22 -10.54 -4.12
C PHE A 159 10.72 -11.02 -2.75
N ASP A 160 10.09 -12.20 -2.69
CA ASP A 160 9.55 -12.84 -1.48
C ASP A 160 10.58 -12.92 -0.35
N SER A 161 11.83 -13.24 -0.68
CA SER A 161 12.92 -13.34 0.29
C SER A 161 13.28 -11.98 0.91
N GLU A 162 13.32 -10.92 0.11
CA GLU A 162 13.54 -9.55 0.59
C GLU A 162 12.37 -9.03 1.42
N LEU A 163 11.13 -9.37 1.04
CA LEU A 163 9.93 -9.05 1.79
C LEU A 163 9.94 -9.73 3.17
N SER A 164 10.11 -11.06 3.20
CA SER A 164 10.14 -11.85 4.45
C SER A 164 11.20 -11.32 5.42
N ALA A 165 12.40 -10.95 4.93
CA ALA A 165 13.45 -10.37 5.76
C ALA A 165 13.10 -8.99 6.37
N VAL A 166 12.11 -8.28 5.84
CA VAL A 166 11.55 -7.05 6.42
C VAL A 166 10.45 -7.39 7.41
N LEU A 167 9.53 -8.30 7.07
CA LEU A 167 8.43 -8.74 7.92
C LEU A 167 8.93 -9.36 9.23
N ASP A 168 9.95 -10.23 9.16
CA ASP A 168 10.62 -10.81 10.34
C ASP A 168 11.13 -9.74 11.33
N LYS A 169 11.60 -8.60 10.81
CA LYS A 169 12.10 -7.49 11.64
C LYS A 169 10.99 -6.65 12.23
N LEU A 170 9.83 -6.62 11.58
CA LEU A 170 8.62 -6.00 12.09
C LEU A 170 7.89 -6.90 13.09
N GLY A 171 8.27 -8.18 13.17
CA GLY A 171 7.65 -9.16 14.07
C GLY A 171 6.30 -9.65 13.55
N ARG A 172 6.18 -9.73 12.22
CA ARG A 172 5.10 -10.41 11.51
C ARG A 172 5.55 -11.84 11.23
#